data_AF-A0A962XZX2-F1
#
_entry.id   AF-A0A962XZX2-F1
#
_cell.length_a   1.000
_cell.length_b   1.000
_cell.length_c   1.000
_cell.angle_alpha   90.00
_cell.angle_beta   90.00
_cell.angle_gamma   90.00
#
_symmetry.space_group_name_H-M   'P 1'
#
loop_
_entity.id
_entity.type
_entity.pdbx_description
1 polymer ?
#
loop_
_entity_poly.entity_id
_entity_poly.type
_entity_poly.pdbx_seq_one_letter_code
_entity_poly.pdbx_strand_id
1 'polypeptide(L)' 'MENYVPVFEAKLNKLRDKVVKELAVPKKDRNRKRLKKMLKEIKGLKKTIRSAKRIKTCPHCGQPLWDEA' A
#
# COMPACT_ATOMS: atom_id res chain seq x y z
N MET A 1 18.85 -4.27 -8.29
CA MET A 1 18.03 -4.93 -7.25
C MET A 1 16.57 -4.70 -7.59
N GLU A 2 15.71 -5.71 -7.56
CA GLU A 2 14.29 -5.52 -7.94
C GLU A 2 13.58 -4.62 -6.92
N ASN A 3 13.01 -3.52 -7.39
CA ASN A 3 12.20 -2.63 -6.57
C ASN A 3 10.76 -3.17 -6.50
N TYR A 4 10.34 -3.67 -5.33
CA TYR A 4 8.96 -4.14 -5.12
C TYR A 4 7.98 -3.03 -4.74
N VAL A 5 8.41 -1.78 -4.53
CA VAL A 5 7.52 -0.67 -4.16
C VAL A 5 6.36 -0.49 -5.16
N PRO A 6 6.56 -0.55 -6.50
CA PRO A 6 5.47 -0.46 -7.46
C PRO A 6 4.40 -1.56 -7.29
N VAL A 7 4.79 -2.76 -6.89
CA VAL A 7 3.84 -3.87 -6.62
C VAL A 7 2.94 -3.53 -5.44
N PHE A 8 3.50 -2.97 -4.37
CA PHE A 8 2.73 -2.54 -3.20
C PHE A 8 1.84 -1.34 -3.51
N GLU A 9 2.28 -0.41 -4.37
CA GLU A 9 1.47 0.71 -4.85
C GLU A 9 0.27 0.24 -5.68
N ALA A 10 0.48 -0.71 -6.60
CA ALA A 10 -0.60 -1.31 -7.37
C ALA A 10 -1.62 -2.03 -6.46
N LYS A 11 -1.15 -2.74 -5.44
CA LYS A 11 -2.02 -3.36 -4.43
C LYS A 11 -2.82 -2.32 -3.64
N LEU A 12 -2.17 -1.23 -3.23
CA LEU A 12 -2.81 -0.13 -2.50
C LEU A 12 -3.95 0.50 -3.30
N ASN A 13 -3.75 0.71 -4.61
CA ASN A 13 -4.79 1.24 -5.50
C ASN A 13 -5.98 0.27 -5.61
N LYS A 14 -5.72 -1.02 -5.86
CA LYS A 14 -6.77 -2.06 -5.88
C LYS A 14 -7.57 -2.13 -4.58
N LEU A 15 -6.93 -1.92 -3.43
CA LEU A 15 -7.63 -1.89 -2.13
C LEU A 15 -8.50 -0.64 -1.97
N ARG A 16 -8.06 0.52 -2.45
CA ARG A 16 -8.89 1.74 -2.46
C ARG A 16 -10.14 1.54 -3.31
N ASP A 17 -10.00 0.95 -4.49
CA ASP A 17 -11.15 0.67 -5.37
C ASP A 17 -12.17 -0.25 -4.69
N LYS A 18 -11.70 -1.29 -4.00
CA LYS A 18 -12.57 -2.19 -3.22
C LYS A 18 -13.28 -1.46 -2.08
N VAL A 19 -12.60 -0.52 -1.40
CA VAL A 19 -13.22 0.32 -0.37
C VAL A 19 -14.30 1.22 -0.97
N VAL A 20 -14.03 1.89 -2.09
CA VAL A 20 -15.01 2.74 -2.77
C VAL A 20 -16.25 1.93 -3.17
N LYS A 21 -16.06 0.74 -3.76
CA LYS A 21 -17.15 -0.17 -4.11
C LYS A 21 -18.00 -0.56 -2.90
N GLU A 22 -17.37 -0.91 -1.77
CA GLU A 22 -18.08 -1.26 -0.53
C GLU A 22 -18.80 -0.05 0.09
N LEU A 23 -18.27 1.16 -0.07
CA LEU A 23 -18.90 2.39 0.41
C LEU A 23 -20.12 2.78 -0.43
N ALA A 24 -20.15 2.43 -1.71
CA ALA A 24 -21.31 2.62 -2.58
C ALA A 24 -22.51 1.72 -2.19
N VAL A 25 -22.26 0.59 -1.51
CA VAL A 25 -23.32 -0.26 -0.95
C VAL A 25 -24.02 0.47 0.21
N PRO A 26 -25.37 0.37 0.33
CA PRO A 26 -26.11 0.92 1.46
C PRO A 26 -25.54 0.50 2.81
N LYS A 27 -25.58 1.41 3.80
CA LYS A 27 -24.95 1.20 5.12
C LYS A 27 -25.48 -0.03 5.88
N LYS A 28 -26.72 -0.45 5.59
CA LYS A 28 -27.38 -1.62 6.18
C LYS A 28 -26.79 -2.93 5.62
N ASP A 29 -26.49 -2.97 4.34
CA ASP A 29 -26.03 -4.17 3.63
C ASP A 29 -24.50 -4.27 3.53
N ARG A 30 -23.81 -3.20 3.92
CA ARG A 30 -22.35 -3.12 3.90
C ARG A 30 -21.70 -4.11 4.87
N ASN A 31 -20.71 -4.84 4.38
CA ASN A 31 -19.82 -5.66 5.20
C ASN A 31 -18.80 -4.79 5.98
N ARG A 32 -19.23 -4.29 7.15
CA ARG A 32 -18.42 -3.44 8.03
C ARG A 32 -17.12 -4.11 8.49
N LYS A 33 -17.13 -5.43 8.71
CA LYS A 33 -15.94 -6.19 9.14
C LYS A 33 -14.88 -6.18 8.04
N ARG A 34 -15.29 -6.46 6.80
CA ARG A 34 -14.41 -6.41 5.63
C ARG A 34 -13.88 -4.99 5.39
N LEU A 35 -14.75 -3.97 5.46
CA LEU A 35 -14.35 -2.57 5.29
C LEU A 35 -13.26 -2.16 6.31
N LYS A 36 -13.45 -2.48 7.60
CA LYS A 36 -12.45 -2.19 8.65
C LYS A 36 -11.11 -2.88 8.37
N LYS A 37 -11.13 -4.14 7.91
CA LYS A 37 -9.91 -4.88 7.53
C LYS A 37 -9.17 -4.20 6.37
N MET A 38 -9.89 -3.82 5.31
CA MET A 38 -9.30 -3.12 4.17
C MET A 38 -8.69 -1.77 4.57
N LEU A 39 -9.37 -0.98 5.41
CA LEU A 39 -8.85 0.29 5.91
C LEU A 39 -7.57 0.13 6.74
N LYS A 40 -7.50 -0.91 7.58
CA LYS A 40 -6.29 -1.22 8.36
C LYS A 40 -5.12 -1.61 7.44
N GLU A 41 -5.39 -2.41 6.42
CA GLU A 41 -4.39 -2.81 5.43
C GLU A 41 -3.87 -1.62 4.61
N ILE A 42 -4.76 -0.74 4.14
CA ILE A 42 -4.40 0.50 3.45
C ILE A 42 -3.47 1.36 4.32
N LYS A 43 -3.78 1.54 5.60
CA LYS A 43 -2.93 2.29 6.54
C LYS A 43 -1.55 1.65 6.69
N GLY A 44 -1.50 0.32 6.82
CA GLY A 44 -0.25 -0.44 6.91
C GLY A 44 0.61 -0.27 5.66
N LEU A 45 0.04 -0.52 4.47
CA LEU A 45 0.74 -0.38 3.19
C LEU A 45 1.27 1.04 2.95
N LYS A 46 0.48 2.09 3.26
CA LYS A 46 0.97 3.47 3.15
C LYS A 46 2.18 3.73 4.04
N LYS A 47 2.21 3.18 5.25
CA LYS A 47 3.37 3.30 6.16
C LYS A 47 4.57 2.56 5.59
N THR A 48 4.40 1.32 5.14
CA THR A 48 5.48 0.51 4.55
C THR A 48 6.07 1.16 3.31
N ILE A 49 5.25 1.60 2.36
CA ILE A 49 5.71 2.27 1.13
C ILE A 49 6.49 3.55 1.49
N ARG A 50 5.99 4.35 2.43
CA ARG A 50 6.69 5.57 2.88
C ARG A 50 8.04 5.25 3.50
N SER A 51 8.12 4.22 4.34
CA SER A 51 9.38 3.79 4.94
C SER A 51 10.36 3.28 3.88
N ALA A 52 9.89 2.46 2.94
CA ALA A 52 10.71 1.92 1.85
C ALA A 52 11.30 3.04 0.99
N LYS A 53 10.48 4.01 0.56
CA LYS A 53 10.93 5.16 -0.25
C LYS A 53 11.96 6.08 0.45
N ARG A 54 12.07 6.02 1.78
CA ARG A 54 13.08 6.78 2.53
C ARG A 54 14.45 6.11 2.49
N ILE A 55 14.50 4.79 2.29
CA ILE A 55 15.75 4.06 2.21
C ILE A 55 16.27 4.25 0.79
N LYS A 56 17.27 5.13 0.62
CA LYS A 56 17.90 5.38 -0.69
C LYS A 56 19.05 4.43 -0.97
N THR A 57 19.68 3.90 0.07
CA THR A 57 20.91 3.09 -0.01
C THR A 57 20.78 1.79 0.78
N CYS A 58 21.50 0.77 0.34
CA CYS A 58 21.58 -0.51 1.01
C CYS A 58 22.33 -0.35 2.35
N PRO A 59 21.76 -0.77 3.50
CA PRO A 59 22.43 -0.65 4.79
C PRO A 59 23.67 -1.55 4.93
N HIS A 60 23.84 -2.55 4.04
CA HIS A 60 24.99 -3.45 4.05
C HIS A 60 26.19 -2.91 3.27
N CYS A 61 25.97 -2.31 2.08
CA CYS A 61 27.05 -1.90 1.17
C CYS A 61 27.03 -0.42 0.75
N GLY A 62 26.05 0.38 1.19
CA GLY A 62 25.95 1.80 0.89
C GLY A 62 25.54 2.15 -0.56
N GLN A 63 25.46 1.16 -1.45
CA GLN A 63 25.04 1.35 -2.85
C GLN A 63 23.58 1.80 -2.93
N PRO A 64 23.19 2.62 -3.93
CA PRO A 64 21.80 2.98 -4.18
C PRO A 64 20.91 1.74 -4.35
N LEU A 65 19.71 1.76 -3.76
CA LEU A 65 18.74 0.65 -3.91
C LEU A 65 18.00 0.68 -5.25
N TRP A 66 17.94 1.84 -5.88
CA TRP A 66 17.28 2.10 -7.15
C TRP A 66 17.96 3.29 -7.83
N ASP A 67 18.08 3.23 -9.15
CA ASP A 67 18.53 4.36 -9.95
C ASP A 67 17.41 5.41 -9.99
N GLU A 68 17.65 6.58 -9.40
CA GLU A 68 16.82 7.77 -9.64
C GLU A 68 17.13 8.22 -11.08
N ALA A 69 16.38 7.70 -12.05
CA ALA A 69 16.39 8.20 -13.44
C ALA A 69 15.85 9.63 -13.54
#